data_AF-A0A4Q0MG94-F1
#
_entry.id   AF-A0A4Q0MG94-F1
#
_cell.length_a   1.000
_cell.length_b   1.000
_cell.length_c   1.000
_cell.angle_alpha   90.00
_cell.angle_beta   90.00
_cell.angle_gamma   90.00
#
_symmetry.space_group_name_H-M   'P 1'
#
loop_
_entity.id
_entity.type
_entity.pdbx_description
1 polymer ?
#
loop_
_entity_poly.entity_id
_entity_poly.type
_entity_poly.pdbx_seq_one_letter_code
_entity_poly.pdbx_strand_id
1 'polypeptide(L)'
;MHETRRIEKNISDIRSELGNINETLVDFYEGHRQLATSLMSFISYYTGEVFLSQKEVADLLGVDERTVRNWKTSGKLLPEPIGSCRLYAKSKILQFGRDKGLIR
;
A
#
# COMPACT_ATOMS: atom_id res chain seq x y z
N MET A 1 24.43 -12.54 42.09
CA MET A 1 23.05 -12.12 42.46
C MET A 1 22.76 -10.65 42.07
N HIS A 2 23.63 -9.68 42.36
CA HIS A 2 23.43 -8.29 41.90
C HIS A 2 23.49 -8.09 40.38
N GLU A 3 24.41 -8.77 39.68
CA GLU A 3 24.49 -8.68 38.22
C GLU A 3 23.27 -9.27 37.51
N THR A 4 22.74 -10.39 38.01
CA THR A 4 21.51 -11.01 37.49
C THR A 4 20.33 -10.04 37.54
N ARG A 5 20.13 -9.35 38.68
CA ARG A 5 19.08 -8.33 38.82
C ARG A 5 19.28 -7.12 37.90
N ARG A 6 20.54 -6.72 37.66
CA ARG A 6 20.85 -5.63 36.71
C ARG A 6 20.50 -6.02 35.28
N ILE A 7 20.80 -7.26 34.89
CA ILE A 7 20.46 -7.80 33.57
C ILE A 7 18.94 -7.89 33.40
N GLU A 8 18.21 -8.39 34.41
CA GLU A 8 16.75 -8.46 34.40
C GLU A 8 16.09 -7.08 34.22
N LYS A 9 16.59 -6.07 34.94
CA LYS A 9 16.12 -4.69 34.79
C LYS A 9 16.37 -4.17 33.37
N ASN A 10 17.58 -4.33 32.85
CA ASN A 10 17.92 -3.89 31.49
C ASN A 10 17.03 -4.57 30.43
N ILE A 11 16.74 -5.87 30.59
CA ILE A 11 15.84 -6.60 29.68
C ILE A 11 14.42 -6.02 29.75
N SER A 12 13.92 -5.71 30.96
CA SER A 12 12.61 -5.09 31.14
C SER A 12 12.54 -3.72 30.47
N ASP A 13 13.57 -2.88 30.66
CA ASP A 13 13.65 -1.53 30.10
C ASP A 13 13.67 -1.59 28.56
N ILE A 14 14.51 -2.47 27.98
CA ILE A 14 14.55 -2.69 26.52
C ILE A 14 13.18 -3.12 25.98
N ARG A 15 12.48 -4.01 26.69
CA ARG A 15 11.17 -4.49 26.25
C ARG A 15 10.13 -3.38 26.25
N SER A 16 10.19 -2.48 27.23
CA SER A 16 9.33 -1.30 27.29
C SER A 16 9.61 -0.36 26.12
N GLU A 17 10.88 -0.07 25.83
CA GLU A 17 11.27 0.78 24.71
C GLU A 17 10.84 0.20 23.35
N LEU A 18 10.99 -1.12 23.16
CA LEU A 18 10.50 -1.80 21.97
C LEU A 18 8.97 -1.70 21.82
N GLY A 19 8.23 -1.71 22.93
CA GLY A 19 6.79 -1.48 22.94
C GLY A 19 6.43 -0.08 22.42
N ASN A 20 7.09 0.96 22.96
CA ASN A 20 6.88 2.35 22.56
C ASN A 20 7.21 2.59 21.08
N ILE A 21 8.29 1.98 20.58
CA ILE A 21 8.67 2.04 19.16
C ILE A 21 7.59 1.40 18.29
N ASN A 22 7.05 0.25 18.71
CA ASN A 22 6.00 -0.42 17.95
C ASN A 22 4.72 0.41 17.87
N GLU A 23 4.30 1.04 18.97
CA GLU A 23 3.16 1.97 18.97
C GLU A 23 3.39 3.16 18.02
N THR A 24 4.57 3.78 18.10
CA THR A 24 4.94 4.89 17.21
C THR A 24 4.91 4.48 15.73
N LEU A 25 5.36 3.26 15.41
CA LEU A 25 5.30 2.73 14.05
C LEU A 25 3.87 2.50 13.58
N VAL A 26 3.00 1.96 14.43
CA VAL A 26 1.58 1.77 14.12
C VAL A 26 0.92 3.11 13.79
N ASP A 27 1.10 4.12 14.64
CA ASP A 27 0.56 5.47 14.43
C ASP A 27 1.08 6.09 13.13
N PHE A 28 2.37 5.92 12.85
CA PHE A 28 2.98 6.41 11.62
C PHE A 28 2.39 5.75 10.37
N TYR A 29 2.16 4.44 10.41
CA TYR A 29 1.52 3.70 9.31
C TYR A 29 0.08 4.16 9.08
N GLU A 30 -0.67 4.39 10.16
CA GLU A 30 -2.04 4.87 10.05
C GLU A 30 -2.11 6.29 9.47
N GLY A 31 -1.24 7.19 9.95
CA GLY A 31 -1.11 8.54 9.39
C GLY A 31 -0.77 8.52 7.90
N HIS A 32 0.18 7.67 7.49
CA HIS A 32 0.53 7.50 6.07
C HIS A 32 -0.66 7.02 5.23
N ARG A 33 -1.46 6.09 5.75
CA ARG A 33 -2.63 5.59 5.05
C ARG A 33 -3.68 6.67 4.85
N GLN A 34 -3.95 7.49 5.87
CA GLN A 34 -4.90 8.61 5.77
C GLN A 34 -4.43 9.66 4.75
N LEU A 35 -3.14 9.96 4.73
CA LEU A 35 -2.51 10.88 3.77
C LEU A 35 -2.64 10.37 2.34
N ALA A 36 -2.39 9.07 2.11
CA ALA A 36 -2.58 8.44 0.83
C ALA A 36 -4.05 8.53 0.36
N THR A 37 -5.02 8.24 1.23
CA THR A 37 -6.45 8.38 0.89
C THR A 37 -6.82 9.82 0.53
N SER A 38 -6.33 10.80 1.28
CA SER A 38 -6.61 12.22 1.03
C SER A 38 -6.04 12.69 -0.31
N LEU A 39 -4.80 12.30 -0.60
CA LEU A 39 -4.16 12.58 -1.90
C LEU A 39 -4.93 11.96 -3.06
N MET A 40 -5.39 10.72 -2.90
CA MET A 40 -6.17 10.02 -3.92
C MET A 40 -7.50 10.73 -4.21
N SER A 41 -8.19 11.16 -3.16
CA SER A 41 -9.42 11.95 -3.30
C SER A 41 -9.16 13.28 -4.01
N PHE A 42 -8.09 13.98 -3.65
CA PHE A 42 -7.73 15.26 -4.26
C PHE A 42 -7.41 15.11 -5.75
N ILE A 43 -6.57 14.13 -6.09
CA ILE A 43 -6.18 13.88 -7.48
C ILE A 43 -7.39 13.48 -8.30
N SER A 44 -8.26 12.63 -7.75
CA SER A 44 -9.48 12.22 -8.45
C SER A 44 -10.45 13.37 -8.70
N TYR A 45 -10.61 14.26 -7.73
CA TYR A 45 -11.41 15.47 -7.89
C TYR A 45 -10.89 16.37 -9.01
N TYR A 46 -9.57 16.56 -9.11
CA TYR A 46 -8.97 17.46 -10.10
C TYR A 46 -8.92 16.87 -11.52
N THR A 47 -8.70 15.56 -11.66
CA THR A 47 -8.54 14.92 -12.98
C THR A 47 -9.82 14.30 -13.52
N GLY A 48 -10.84 14.08 -12.67
CA GLY A 48 -12.00 13.24 -13.00
C GLY A 48 -11.64 11.76 -13.17
N GLU A 49 -10.39 11.37 -12.92
CA GLU A 49 -9.89 9.99 -13.03
C GLU A 49 -9.83 9.34 -11.64
N VAL A 50 -10.08 8.04 -11.55
CA VAL A 50 -9.88 7.29 -10.31
C VAL A 50 -8.59 6.51 -10.44
N PHE A 51 -7.65 6.71 -9.52
CA PHE A 51 -6.44 5.91 -9.48
C PHE A 51 -6.61 4.72 -8.54
N LEU A 52 -6.01 3.60 -8.89
CA LEU A 52 -6.16 2.33 -8.17
C LEU A 52 -4.79 1.78 -7.76
N SER A 53 -4.71 1.24 -6.56
CA SER A 53 -3.61 0.40 -6.10
C SER A 53 -3.62 -0.94 -6.82
N GLN A 54 -2.51 -1.69 -6.73
CA GLN A 54 -2.41 -3.03 -7.33
C GLN A 54 -3.51 -3.98 -6.82
N LYS A 55 -3.87 -3.87 -5.54
CA LYS A 55 -4.95 -4.65 -4.93
C LYS A 55 -6.30 -4.30 -5.53
N GLU A 56 -6.61 -3.02 -5.62
CA GLU A 56 -7.89 -2.58 -6.20
C GLU A 56 -8.01 -2.95 -7.68
N VAL A 57 -6.89 -3.00 -8.43
CA VAL A 57 -6.89 -3.53 -9.80
C VAL A 57 -7.21 -5.02 -9.84
N ALA A 58 -6.64 -5.79 -8.91
CA ALA A 58 -6.89 -7.23 -8.78
C ALA A 58 -8.37 -7.49 -8.47
N ASP A 59 -8.91 -6.78 -7.49
CA ASP A 59 -10.32 -6.84 -7.10
C ASP A 59 -11.25 -6.41 -8.26
N LEU A 60 -10.91 -5.33 -8.99
CA LEU A 60 -11.69 -4.84 -10.11
C LEU A 60 -11.74 -5.82 -11.30
N LEU A 61 -10.63 -6.53 -11.56
CA LEU A 61 -10.52 -7.48 -12.68
C LEU A 61 -10.86 -8.93 -12.28
N GLY A 62 -11.14 -9.20 -11.00
CA GLY A 62 -11.42 -10.55 -10.50
C GLY A 62 -10.23 -11.50 -10.62
N VAL A 63 -9.00 -11.00 -10.45
CA VAL A 63 -7.76 -11.77 -10.55
C VAL A 63 -6.93 -11.66 -9.27
N ASP A 64 -5.97 -12.55 -9.09
CA ASP A 64 -5.03 -12.47 -7.97
C ASP A 64 -4.04 -11.29 -8.12
N GLU A 65 -3.64 -10.66 -7.01
CA GLU A 65 -2.65 -9.57 -7.01
C GLU A 65 -1.31 -9.97 -7.67
N ARG A 66 -0.91 -11.25 -7.58
CA ARG A 66 0.29 -11.78 -8.24
C ARG A 66 0.16 -11.73 -9.76
N THR A 67 -1.04 -11.92 -10.31
CA THR A 67 -1.29 -11.80 -11.74
C THR A 67 -1.07 -10.37 -12.21
N VAL A 68 -1.57 -9.40 -11.45
CA VAL A 68 -1.34 -7.97 -11.72
C VAL A 68 0.15 -7.63 -11.62
N ARG A 69 0.84 -8.14 -10.58
CA ARG A 69 2.30 -7.99 -10.44
C ARG A 69 3.04 -8.55 -11.66
N ASN A 70 2.64 -9.73 -12.14
CA ASN A 70 3.25 -10.36 -13.30
C ASN A 70 3.06 -9.51 -14.57
N TRP A 71 1.88 -8.92 -14.77
CA TRP A 71 1.64 -8.01 -15.90
C TRP A 71 2.49 -6.75 -15.83
N LYS A 72 2.68 -6.20 -14.63
CA LYS A 72 3.60 -5.08 -14.40
C LYS A 72 5.04 -5.46 -14.72
N THR A 73 5.53 -6.59 -14.20
CA THR A 73 6.91 -7.04 -14.46
C THR A 73 7.14 -7.39 -15.93
N SER A 74 6.12 -7.88 -16.64
CA SER A 74 6.20 -8.14 -18.08
C SER A 74 5.97 -6.91 -18.95
N GLY A 75 5.75 -5.73 -18.36
CA GLY A 75 5.47 -4.48 -19.08
C GLY A 75 4.10 -4.42 -19.79
N LYS A 76 3.19 -5.37 -19.51
CA LYS A 76 1.87 -5.44 -20.14
C LYS A 76 0.86 -4.46 -19.53
N LEU A 77 1.08 -4.10 -18.27
CA LEU A 77 0.24 -3.16 -17.53
C LEU A 77 1.13 -2.33 -16.61
N LEU A 78 1.38 -1.08 -16.98
CA LEU A 78 2.29 -0.20 -16.25
C LEU A 78 1.50 0.83 -15.42
N PRO A 79 1.83 0.99 -14.12
CA PRO A 79 1.28 2.07 -13.32
C PRO A 79 1.91 3.41 -13.69
N GLU A 80 1.20 4.48 -13.38
CA GLU A 80 1.62 5.86 -13.53
C GLU A 80 2.23 6.39 -12.23
N PRO A 81 3.26 7.26 -12.31
CA PRO A 81 3.77 7.96 -11.15
C PRO A 81 2.79 9.07 -10.74
N ILE A 82 2.21 8.93 -9.55
CA ILE A 82 1.25 9.88 -8.98
C ILE A 82 1.79 10.29 -7.60
N GLY A 83 2.47 11.44 -7.56
CA GLY A 83 3.27 11.83 -6.40
C GLY A 83 4.41 10.84 -6.14
N SER A 84 4.50 10.32 -4.91
CA SER A 84 5.44 9.25 -4.52
C SER A 84 4.90 7.83 -4.77
N CYS A 85 3.64 7.70 -5.20
CA CYS A 85 2.97 6.42 -5.40
C CYS A 85 2.99 5.99 -6.87
N ARG A 86 2.88 4.68 -7.11
CA ARG A 86 2.68 4.10 -8.44
C ARG A 86 1.31 3.47 -8.51
N LEU A 87 0.41 4.07 -9.29
CA LEU A 87 -1.01 3.75 -9.31
C LEU A 87 -1.51 3.54 -10.72
N TYR A 88 -2.63 2.86 -10.88
CA TYR A 88 -3.22 2.57 -12.18
C TYR A 88 -4.45 3.44 -12.41
N ALA A 89 -4.50 4.17 -13.52
CA ALA A 89 -5.70 4.89 -13.93
C ALA A 89 -6.83 3.87 -14.20
N LYS A 90 -7.99 4.04 -13.54
CA LYS A 90 -9.12 3.12 -13.64
C LYS A 90 -9.62 3.00 -15.07
N SER A 91 -9.66 4.10 -15.83
CA SER A 91 -10.00 4.07 -17.27
C SER A 91 -9.13 3.10 -18.07
N LYS A 92 -7.81 3.12 -17.86
CA LYS A 92 -6.84 2.22 -18.51
C LYS A 92 -7.04 0.78 -18.07
N ILE A 93 -7.33 0.54 -16.79
CA ILE A 93 -7.61 -0.81 -16.28
C ILE A 93 -8.89 -1.37 -16.90
N LEU A 94 -9.94 -0.56 -17.01
CA LEU A 94 -11.19 -0.98 -17.64
C LEU A 94 -10.97 -1.33 -19.12
N GLN A 95 -10.20 -0.51 -19.85
CA GLN A 95 -9.85 -0.81 -21.23
C GLN A 95 -9.03 -2.11 -21.34
N PHE A 96 -7.98 -2.25 -20.54
CA PHE A 96 -7.17 -3.47 -20.51
C PHE A 96 -8.01 -4.72 -20.16
N GLY A 97 -8.93 -4.60 -19.21
CA GLY A 97 -9.85 -5.66 -18.82
C GLY A 97 -10.75 -6.09 -19.98
N ARG A 98 -11.28 -5.14 -20.76
CA ARG A 98 -12.05 -5.42 -21.98
C ARG A 98 -11.20 -6.11 -23.05
N ASP A 99 -10.00 -5.60 -23.31
CA ASP A 99 -9.07 -6.17 -24.30
C ASP A 99 -8.68 -7.63 -23.96
N LYS A 100 -8.69 -7.96 -22.67
CA LYS A 100 -8.42 -9.32 -22.15
C LYS A 100 -9.66 -10.19 -21.98
N GLY A 101 -10.87 -9.66 -22.20
CA GLY A 101 -12.12 -10.37 -21.95
C GLY A 101 -12.42 -10.64 -20.47
N LEU A 102 -11.80 -9.89 -19.56
CA LEU A 102 -12.00 -9.97 -18.11
C LEU A 102 -13.23 -9.16 -17.64
N ILE A 103 -13.59 -8.13 -18.40
CA ILE A 103 -14.77 -7.29 -18.16
C ILE A 103 -15.60 -7.30 -19.45
N ARG A 104 -16.92 -7.53 -19.31
CA ARG A 104 -17.89 -7.50 -20.41
C ARG A 104 -18.42 -6.10 -20.67
#